data_AF-A0AAU5WPD4-F1
#
_entry.id   AF-A0AAU5WPD4-F1
#
_cell.length_a   1.000
_cell.length_b   1.000
_cell.length_c   1.000
_cell.angle_alpha   90.00
_cell.angle_beta   90.00
_cell.angle_gamma   90.00
#
_symmetry.space_group_name_H-M   'P 1'
#
loop_
_entity.id
_entity.type
_entity.pdbx_description
1 polymer ?
#
loop_
_entity_poly.entity_id
_entity_poly.type
_entity_poly.pdbx_seq_one_letter_code
_entity_poly.pdbx_strand_id
1 'polypeptide(L)'
;MRRFFTPGWLGLHALAIVLCAAFLGFGWWQYDRAQAGNDRSWAYTFEWPIFSIFVIVMWIKMMRDELSGDETRQAPKVIEEPAAAAVKRELIRQHEAEDPSLAAYNRYLARLNAESRG
;
A
#
# COMPACT_ATOMS: atom_id res chain seq x y z
N MET A 1 21.23 26.70 3.23
CA MET A 1 21.55 25.48 4.03
C MET A 1 20.73 25.34 5.33
N ARG A 2 20.19 26.41 5.95
CA ARG A 2 19.34 26.32 7.17
C ARG A 2 17.82 26.11 6.92
N ARG A 3 17.40 25.68 5.71
CA ARG A 3 15.97 25.49 5.38
C ARG A 3 15.42 24.10 5.76
N PHE A 4 16.28 23.11 6.01
CA PHE A 4 15.89 21.75 6.39
C PHE A 4 15.66 21.55 7.91
N PHE A 5 15.91 22.58 8.73
CA PHE A 5 15.71 22.57 10.19
C PHE A 5 14.59 23.52 10.65
N THR A 6 13.66 23.89 9.75
CA THR A 6 12.41 24.50 10.19
C THR A 6 11.59 23.45 10.95
N PRO A 7 10.89 23.82 12.04
CA PRO A 7 10.18 22.85 12.88
C PRO A 7 9.12 22.03 12.10
N GLY A 8 8.57 22.58 11.01
CA GLY A 8 7.69 21.83 10.10
C GLY A 8 8.37 20.68 9.36
N TRP A 9 9.65 20.84 9.00
CA TRP A 9 10.43 19.82 8.28
C TRP A 9 10.86 18.67 9.18
N LEU A 10 11.18 18.95 10.46
CA LEU A 10 11.38 17.91 11.48
C LEU A 10 10.14 17.01 11.63
N GLY A 11 8.95 17.60 11.58
CA GLY A 11 7.69 16.84 11.58
C GLY A 11 7.56 15.90 10.39
N LEU A 12 7.92 16.36 9.19
CA LEU A 12 7.89 15.53 7.98
C LEU A 12 8.91 14.39 8.02
N HIS A 13 10.13 14.64 8.52
CA HIS A 13 11.11 13.58 8.74
C HIS A 13 10.61 12.52 9.71
N ALA A 14 10.09 12.97 10.86
CA ALA A 14 9.55 12.07 11.88
C ALA A 14 8.39 11.24 11.33
N LEU A 15 7.47 11.87 10.60
CA LEU A 15 6.34 11.18 9.96
C LEU A 15 6.82 10.14 8.94
N ALA A 16 7.77 10.49 8.06
CA ALA A 16 8.31 9.56 7.07
C ALA A 16 8.99 8.35 7.74
N ILE A 17 9.78 8.58 8.79
CA ILE A 17 10.44 7.52 9.56
C ILE A 17 9.41 6.62 10.24
N VAL A 18 8.39 7.19 10.90
CA VAL A 18 7.32 6.43 11.56
C VAL A 18 6.56 5.58 10.56
N LEU A 19 6.21 6.12 9.39
CA LEU A 19 5.53 5.36 8.33
C LEU A 19 6.39 4.21 7.81
N CYS A 20 7.67 4.44 7.54
CA CYS A 20 8.58 3.39 7.10
C CYS A 20 8.74 2.29 8.17
N ALA A 21 8.92 2.67 9.43
CA ALA A 21 9.03 1.74 10.54
C ALA A 21 7.74 0.92 10.71
N ALA A 22 6.57 1.55 10.58
CA ALA A 22 5.28 0.86 10.64
C ALA A 22 5.15 -0.18 9.52
N PHE A 23 5.46 0.19 8.27
CA PHE A 23 5.40 -0.75 7.14
C PHE A 23 6.39 -1.90 7.29
N LEU A 24 7.64 -1.63 7.70
CA LEU A 24 8.61 -2.70 7.95
C LEU A 24 8.19 -3.61 9.12
N GLY A 25 7.59 -3.04 10.17
CA GLY A 25 7.01 -3.80 11.27
C GLY A 25 5.85 -4.71 10.84
N PHE A 26 4.96 -4.22 9.96
CA PHE A 26 3.91 -5.06 9.37
C PHE A 26 4.46 -6.16 8.47
N GLY A 27 5.50 -5.87 7.67
CA GLY A 27 6.21 -6.87 6.87
C GLY A 27 6.85 -7.95 7.74
N TRP A 28 7.51 -7.55 8.83
CA TRP A 28 8.12 -8.48 9.79
C TRP A 28 7.07 -9.37 10.48
N TRP A 29 5.93 -8.79 10.86
CA TRP A 29 4.84 -9.56 11.46
C TRP A 29 4.21 -10.56 10.46
N GLN A 30 4.09 -10.18 9.19
CA GLN A 30 3.64 -11.10 8.15
C GLN A 30 4.69 -12.18 7.83
N TYR A 31 5.98 -11.89 7.94
CA TYR A 31 7.05 -12.88 7.80
C TYR A 31 6.96 -13.98 8.86
N ASP A 32 6.73 -13.61 10.12
CA ASP A 32 6.48 -14.57 11.21
C ASP A 32 5.27 -15.47 10.90
N ARG A 33 4.19 -14.85 10.36
CA ARG A 33 2.97 -15.55 9.97
C ARG A 33 3.13 -16.44 8.73
N ALA A 34 3.98 -16.04 7.79
CA ALA A 34 4.31 -16.82 6.59
C ALA A 34 5.07 -18.09 6.98
N GLN A 35 6.03 -17.98 7.91
CA GLN A 35 6.76 -19.12 8.45
C GLN A 35 5.86 -20.10 9.21
N ALA A 36 4.74 -19.62 9.77
CA ALA A 36 3.73 -20.47 10.41
C ALA A 36 2.86 -21.27 9.43
N GLY A 37 3.17 -21.26 8.12
CA GLY A 37 2.54 -22.10 7.09
C GLY A 37 1.45 -21.40 6.26
N ASN A 38 1.41 -20.07 6.25
CA ASN A 38 0.49 -19.29 5.43
C ASN A 38 1.21 -18.73 4.19
N ASP A 39 1.02 -19.37 3.04
CA ASP A 39 1.73 -19.02 1.82
C ASP A 39 1.34 -17.63 1.25
N ARG A 40 0.11 -17.13 1.49
CA ARG A 40 -0.31 -15.75 1.13
C ARG A 40 0.51 -14.68 1.83
N SER A 41 0.95 -14.94 3.07
CA SER A 41 1.71 -13.96 3.87
C SER A 41 3.09 -13.63 3.28
N TRP A 42 3.63 -14.46 2.37
CA TRP A 42 4.87 -14.16 1.65
C TRP A 42 4.75 -12.93 0.75
N ALA A 43 3.65 -12.80 0.00
CA ALA A 43 3.44 -11.65 -0.88
C ALA A 43 3.47 -10.34 -0.07
N TYR A 44 2.75 -10.33 1.06
CA TYR A 44 2.71 -9.19 1.97
C TYR A 44 4.07 -8.87 2.59
N THR A 45 4.87 -9.88 2.92
CA THR A 45 6.21 -9.69 3.48
C THR A 45 7.11 -8.85 2.56
N PHE A 46 6.95 -8.97 1.24
CA PHE A 46 7.69 -8.16 0.26
C PHE A 46 6.96 -6.88 -0.16
N GLU A 47 5.63 -6.89 -0.18
CA GLU A 47 4.81 -5.72 -0.51
C GLU A 47 5.03 -4.56 0.47
N TRP A 48 5.11 -4.85 1.77
CA TRP A 48 5.30 -3.82 2.80
C TRP A 48 6.64 -3.07 2.69
N PRO A 49 7.80 -3.73 2.51
CA PRO A 49 9.05 -3.06 2.16
C PRO A 49 8.98 -2.22 0.89
N ILE A 50 8.28 -2.67 -0.16
CA ILE A 50 8.12 -1.91 -1.40
C ILE A 50 7.37 -0.61 -1.14
N PHE A 51 6.30 -0.64 -0.35
CA PHE A 51 5.60 0.58 0.06
C PHE A 51 6.48 1.51 0.91
N SER A 52 7.31 0.98 1.80
CA SER A 52 8.29 1.78 2.53
C SER A 52 9.27 2.49 1.58
N ILE A 53 9.80 1.78 0.57
CA ILE A 53 10.67 2.37 -0.45
C ILE A 53 9.93 3.47 -1.22
N PHE A 54 8.67 3.23 -1.59
CA PHE A 54 7.84 4.23 -2.28
C PHE A 54 7.68 5.51 -1.44
N VAL A 55 7.41 5.39 -0.13
CA VAL A 55 7.36 6.53 0.79
C VAL A 55 8.69 7.27 0.83
N ILE A 56 9.82 6.56 0.91
CA ILE A 56 11.15 7.19 0.90
C ILE A 56 11.39 7.95 -0.41
N VAL A 57 11.07 7.36 -1.56
CA VAL A 57 11.22 8.00 -2.87
C VAL A 57 10.34 9.25 -2.96
N MET A 58 9.08 9.16 -2.56
CA MET A 58 8.16 10.30 -2.57
C MET A 58 8.60 11.40 -1.61
N TRP A 59 9.10 11.03 -0.43
CA TRP A 59 9.68 11.95 0.53
C TRP A 59 10.91 12.66 -0.06
N ILE A 60 11.87 11.92 -0.63
CA ILE A 60 13.04 12.50 -1.31
C ILE A 60 12.62 13.40 -2.48
N LYS A 61 11.61 13.00 -3.26
CA LYS A 61 11.11 13.82 -4.37
C LYS A 61 10.51 15.13 -3.85
N MET A 62 9.66 15.08 -2.83
CA MET A 62 9.11 16.26 -2.19
C MET A 62 10.21 17.20 -1.66
N MET A 63 11.25 16.64 -1.03
CA MET A 63 12.43 17.41 -0.59
C MET A 63 13.14 18.10 -1.76
N ARG A 64 13.29 17.41 -2.90
CA ARG A 64 13.95 17.93 -4.11
C ARG A 64 13.09 18.98 -4.80
N ASP A 65 11.78 18.79 -4.85
CA ASP A 65 10.83 19.73 -5.46
C ASP A 65 10.83 21.06 -4.67
N GLU A 66 10.82 21.01 -3.32
CA GLU A 66 10.96 22.22 -2.49
C GLU A 66 12.32 22.92 -2.66
N LEU A 67 13.40 22.16 -2.85
CA LEU A 67 14.74 22.72 -3.05
C LEU A 67 14.91 23.34 -4.44
N SER A 68 14.28 22.75 -5.46
CA SER A 68 14.40 23.17 -6.86
C SER A 68 13.52 24.39 -7.17
N GLY A 69 12.56 24.73 -6.30
CA GLY A 69 11.65 25.87 -6.49
C GLY A 69 10.77 25.74 -7.74
N ASP A 70 10.70 24.53 -8.29
CA ASP A 70 10.05 24.24 -9.56
C ASP A 70 8.59 23.90 -9.26
N GLU A 71 7.67 24.81 -9.60
CA GLU A 71 6.21 24.66 -9.41
C GLU A 71 5.58 23.56 -10.29
N THR A 72 6.38 22.64 -10.83
CA THR A 72 5.84 21.48 -11.51
C THR A 72 5.38 20.47 -10.46
N ARG A 73 4.28 20.78 -9.77
CA ARG A 73 3.43 19.78 -9.10
C ARG A 73 2.92 18.84 -10.19
N GLN A 74 3.73 17.87 -10.59
CA GLN A 74 3.26 16.73 -11.37
C GLN A 74 2.22 16.04 -10.49
N ALA A 75 0.95 16.34 -10.77
CA ALA A 75 -0.16 15.59 -10.20
C ALA A 75 0.15 14.11 -10.40
N PRO A 76 -0.02 13.26 -9.36
CA PRO A 76 0.15 11.82 -9.52
C PRO A 76 -0.59 11.40 -10.77
N LYS A 77 0.14 10.83 -11.73
CA LYS A 77 -0.45 10.37 -12.99
C LYS A 77 -1.54 9.37 -12.58
N VAL A 78 -2.80 9.77 -12.75
CA VAL A 78 -3.95 8.96 -12.33
C VAL A 78 -3.76 7.60 -12.96
N ILE A 79 -3.56 6.58 -12.12
CA ILE A 79 -3.42 5.21 -12.59
C ILE A 79 -4.76 4.89 -13.26
N GLU A 80 -4.74 4.52 -14.54
CA GLU A 80 -5.98 4.24 -15.27
C GLU A 80 -6.80 3.18 -14.51
N GLU A 81 -8.06 3.51 -14.23
CA GLU A 81 -9.08 2.67 -13.59
C GLU A 81 -9.06 1.18 -13.99
N PRO A 82 -8.85 0.80 -15.27
CA PRO A 82 -8.71 -0.60 -15.66
C PRO A 82 -7.56 -1.34 -14.97
N ALA A 83 -6.42 -0.70 -14.72
CA ALA A 83 -5.27 -1.33 -14.07
C ALA A 83 -5.55 -1.60 -12.58
N ALA A 84 -6.19 -0.64 -11.89
CA ALA A 84 -6.59 -0.83 -10.49
C ALA A 84 -7.66 -1.92 -10.33
N ALA A 85 -8.63 -2.00 -11.26
CA ALA A 85 -9.66 -3.03 -11.26
C ALA A 85 -9.10 -4.43 -11.59
N ALA A 86 -8.05 -4.52 -12.40
CA ALA A 86 -7.35 -5.77 -12.71
C ALA A 86 -6.57 -6.29 -11.51
N VAL A 87 -5.80 -5.43 -10.83
CA VAL A 87 -5.08 -5.77 -9.60
C VAL A 87 -6.04 -6.21 -8.50
N LYS A 88 -7.17 -5.50 -8.32
CA LYS A 88 -8.20 -5.86 -7.34
C LYS A 88 -8.83 -7.23 -7.62
N ARG A 89 -9.13 -7.54 -8.88
CA ARG A 89 -9.68 -8.85 -9.27
C ARG A 89 -8.69 -9.98 -9.04
N GLU A 90 -7.43 -9.75 -9.35
CA GLU A 90 -6.37 -10.73 -9.11
C GLU A 90 -6.20 -11.03 -7.62
N LEU A 91 -6.19 -9.99 -6.77
CA LEU A 91 -6.07 -10.13 -5.32
C LEU A 91 -7.23 -10.93 -4.71
N ILE A 92 -8.47 -10.67 -5.17
CA ILE A 92 -9.67 -11.41 -4.75
C ILE A 92 -9.56 -12.88 -5.15
N ARG A 93 -9.15 -13.18 -6.38
CA ARG A 93 -8.99 -14.56 -6.86
C ARG A 93 -7.99 -15.35 -6.03
N GLN A 94 -6.84 -14.74 -5.70
CA GLN A 94 -5.82 -15.36 -4.86
C GLN A 94 -6.32 -15.59 -3.43
N HIS A 95 -7.10 -14.66 -2.88
CA HIS A 95 -7.71 -14.82 -1.56
C HIS A 95 -8.79 -15.91 -1.53
N GLU A 96 -9.59 -16.05 -2.58
CA GLU A 96 -10.60 -17.11 -2.67
C GLU A 96 -9.96 -18.50 -2.86
N ALA A 97 -8.83 -18.59 -3.57
CA ALA A 97 -8.13 -19.84 -3.82
C ALA A 97 -7.55 -20.47 -2.55
N GLU A 98 -7.13 -19.64 -1.59
CA GLU A 98 -6.46 -20.12 -0.40
C GLU A 98 -7.37 -20.08 0.85
N ASP A 99 -8.60 -19.56 0.76
CA ASP A 99 -9.64 -19.75 1.79
C ASP A 99 -11.02 -20.12 1.18
N PRO A 100 -11.37 -21.42 1.19
CA PRO A 100 -12.64 -21.91 0.66
C PRO A 100 -13.90 -21.32 1.33
N SER A 101 -13.79 -20.86 2.58
CA SER A 101 -14.91 -20.27 3.33
C SER A 101 -15.23 -18.85 2.85
N LEU A 102 -14.20 -18.07 2.52
CA LEU A 102 -14.31 -16.74 1.90
C LEU A 102 -15.01 -16.81 0.54
N ALA A 103 -14.69 -17.81 -0.29
CA ALA A 103 -15.36 -18.02 -1.57
C ALA A 103 -16.87 -18.30 -1.42
N ALA A 104 -17.27 -19.06 -0.39
CA ALA A 104 -18.68 -19.30 -0.10
C ALA A 104 -19.41 -18.01 0.31
N TYR A 105 -18.75 -17.18 1.12
CA TYR A 105 -19.29 -15.88 1.54
C TYR A 105 -19.42 -14.89 0.38
N ASN A 106 -18.43 -14.80 -0.52
CA ASN A 106 -18.50 -13.93 -1.69
C ASN A 106 -19.64 -14.35 -2.65
N ARG A 107 -19.89 -15.66 -2.82
CA ARG A 107 -21.06 -16.15 -3.56
C ARG A 107 -22.38 -15.77 -2.90
N TYR A 108 -22.45 -15.83 -1.57
CA TYR A 108 -23.62 -15.39 -0.81
C TYR A 108 -23.88 -13.88 -0.97
N LEU A 109 -22.84 -13.04 -0.88
CA LEU A 109 -22.96 -11.60 -1.15
C LEU A 109 -23.37 -11.30 -2.59
N ALA A 110 -22.84 -12.02 -3.57
CA ALA A 110 -23.22 -11.86 -4.97
C ALA A 110 -24.71 -12.18 -5.20
N ARG A 111 -25.20 -13.24 -4.55
CA ARG A 111 -26.63 -13.59 -4.55
C ARG A 111 -27.49 -12.49 -3.94
N LEU A 112 -27.14 -11.99 -2.76
CA LEU A 112 -27.87 -10.88 -2.10
C LEU A 112 -27.90 -9.61 -2.95
N ASN A 113 -26.78 -9.27 -3.59
CA ASN A 113 -26.69 -8.09 -4.45
C ASN A 113 -27.62 -8.24 -5.67
N ALA A 114 -27.67 -9.43 -6.27
CA ALA A 114 -28.60 -9.74 -7.36
C ALA A 114 -30.08 -9.70 -6.92
N GLU A 115 -30.39 -10.22 -5.73
CA GLU A 115 -31.74 -10.16 -5.14
C GLU A 115 -32.16 -8.72 -4.78
N SER A 116 -31.22 -7.84 -4.40
CA SER A 116 -31.50 -6.43 -4.04
C SER A 116 -31.63 -5.48 -5.23
N ARG A 117 -31.16 -5.88 -6.41
CA ARG A 117 -31.15 -5.07 -7.64
C ARG A 117 -32.28 -5.42 -8.61
N GLY A 118 -33.08 -6.44 -8.31
CA GLY A 118 -34.34 -6.76 -8.99
C GLY A 118 -35.53 -6.21 -8.22
#